data_AF-A0A7S3BAJ2-F1
#
_entry.id   AF-A0A7S3BAJ2-F1
#
_cell.length_a   1.000
_cell.length_b   1.000
_cell.length_c   1.000
_cell.angle_alpha   90.00
_cell.angle_beta   90.00
_cell.angle_gamma   90.00
#
_symmetry.space_group_name_H-M   'P 1'
#
loop_
_entity.id
_entity.type
_entity.pdbx_description
1 polymer ?
#
loop_
_entity_poly.entity_id
_entity_poly.type
_entity_poly.pdbx_seq_one_letter_code
_entity_poly.pdbx_strand_id
1 'polypeptide(L)'
;MWRRLTATAQAATGGSRQGSKRTLAQAAMAVAAGGLVGATAFAGLVAYEVGTRLYEEREDLSGAVSLEEWMQLEAQGDVRAALRAVAARGLAQKARFQAWRFLLGVAPLGEAREVREVAEAQLMADLLVTRQVQARSSEAAASEARIIALDATRTRDGTRAAALNVSEARYAEMVDGDEGETARHEAFSGVVERVLSAYAGSDAETGYCQGMSDLLTPFLAAMPGDEASALACFRAMMTEPPL
;
A
#
# COMPACT_ATOMS: atom_id res chain seq x y z
N MET A 1 54.02 -53.38 17.38
CA MET A 1 55.42 -52.85 17.39
C MET A 1 55.31 -51.36 17.11
N TRP A 2 55.95 -50.46 17.89
CA TRP A 2 55.81 -48.98 17.80
C TRP A 2 54.37 -48.45 18.16
N ARG A 3 54.07 -47.42 18.98
CA ARG A 3 54.81 -46.39 19.78
C ARG A 3 55.76 -45.51 18.95
N ARG A 4 55.81 -44.16 18.98
CA ARG A 4 55.30 -43.05 19.83
C ARG A 4 55.51 -41.72 19.00
N LEU A 5 55.27 -40.44 19.37
CA LEU A 5 54.79 -39.69 20.56
C LEU A 5 54.35 -38.25 20.13
N THR A 6 53.22 -37.70 20.65
CA THR A 6 52.94 -36.23 20.84
C THR A 6 52.92 -35.27 19.61
N ALA A 7 52.37 -34.03 19.64
CA ALA A 7 51.86 -33.19 20.76
C ALA A 7 50.64 -32.29 20.41
N THR A 8 49.72 -32.15 21.38
CA THR A 8 48.95 -30.96 21.85
C THR A 8 48.50 -29.79 20.94
N ALA A 9 47.20 -29.47 21.07
CA ALA A 9 46.56 -28.12 21.14
C ALA A 9 46.42 -27.27 19.84
N GLN A 10 45.45 -26.35 19.68
CA GLN A 10 44.43 -25.84 20.63
C GLN A 10 43.13 -25.36 19.92
N ALA A 11 41.99 -25.46 20.62
CA ALA A 11 40.71 -24.73 20.49
C ALA A 11 40.18 -24.19 19.12
N ALA A 12 39.01 -24.71 18.69
CA ALA A 12 37.90 -23.90 18.16
C ALA A 12 36.55 -24.65 18.26
N THR A 13 35.60 -24.06 18.98
CA THR A 13 34.24 -24.54 19.29
C THR A 13 33.40 -25.03 18.10
N GLY A 14 32.78 -26.21 18.21
CA GLY A 14 31.61 -26.60 17.41
C GLY A 14 30.29 -26.22 18.09
N GLY A 15 29.24 -25.87 17.33
CA GLY A 15 27.93 -25.51 17.89
C GLY A 15 26.78 -25.30 16.90
N SER A 16 25.65 -25.97 17.17
CA SER A 16 24.26 -25.49 17.01
C SER A 16 23.73 -24.92 15.67
N ARG A 17 24.24 -25.30 14.48
CA ARG A 17 23.59 -25.00 13.17
C ARG A 17 22.15 -25.55 12.99
N GLN A 18 21.60 -26.26 13.99
CA GLN A 18 20.30 -26.93 13.96
C GLN A 18 19.22 -26.28 14.84
N GLY A 19 19.55 -25.24 15.63
CA GLY A 19 18.56 -24.48 16.42
C GLY A 19 17.75 -23.48 15.57
N SER A 20 18.43 -22.69 14.73
CA SER A 20 17.85 -21.58 13.97
C SER A 20 16.69 -21.98 13.02
N LYS A 21 16.68 -23.21 12.50
CA LYS A 21 15.58 -23.69 11.65
C LYS A 21 14.28 -23.98 12.43
N ARG A 22 14.34 -24.21 13.74
CA ARG A 22 13.14 -24.41 14.57
C ARG A 22 12.54 -23.09 15.05
N THR A 23 13.36 -22.10 15.40
CA THR A 23 12.85 -20.77 15.78
C THR A 23 12.16 -20.05 14.63
N LEU A 24 12.66 -20.14 13.39
CA LEU A 24 11.97 -19.60 12.23
C LEU A 24 10.62 -20.28 11.96
N ALA A 25 10.55 -21.61 12.08
CA ALA A 25 9.29 -22.35 11.92
C ALA A 25 8.28 -22.03 13.04
N GLN A 26 8.73 -21.82 14.28
CA GLN A 26 7.88 -21.42 15.40
C GLN A 26 7.42 -19.96 15.29
N ALA A 27 8.25 -19.05 14.79
CA ALA A 27 7.83 -17.69 14.46
C ALA A 27 6.74 -17.68 13.38
N ALA A 28 6.90 -18.49 12.31
CA ALA A 28 5.90 -18.63 11.26
C ALA A 28 4.55 -19.21 11.76
N MET A 29 4.55 -20.09 12.77
CA MET A 29 3.31 -20.59 13.37
C MET A 29 2.71 -19.65 14.44
N ALA A 30 3.50 -18.80 15.10
CA ALA A 30 2.96 -17.80 16.02
C ALA A 30 2.06 -16.78 15.29
N VAL A 31 2.44 -16.42 14.06
CA VAL A 31 1.66 -15.57 13.13
C VAL A 31 0.28 -16.18 12.80
N ALA A 32 0.11 -17.50 12.88
CA ALA A 32 -1.14 -18.19 12.56
C ALA A 32 -2.15 -18.26 13.72
N ALA A 33 -1.79 -17.81 14.93
CA ALA A 33 -2.63 -17.98 16.13
C ALA A 33 -2.94 -16.68 16.90
N GLY A 34 -2.42 -15.52 16.47
CA GLY A 34 -2.71 -14.25 17.12
C GLY A 34 -2.41 -13.02 16.26
N GLY A 35 -3.46 -12.26 15.94
CA GLY A 35 -3.32 -10.83 15.62
C GLY A 35 -2.79 -10.43 14.24
N LEU A 36 -2.94 -11.27 13.20
CA LEU A 36 -2.54 -10.91 11.82
C LEU A 36 -3.14 -9.56 11.36
N VAL A 37 -4.38 -9.28 11.75
CA VAL A 37 -5.14 -8.07 11.39
C VAL A 37 -4.60 -6.80 12.09
N GLY A 38 -3.99 -6.94 13.27
CA GLY A 38 -3.31 -5.82 13.91
C GLY A 38 -2.12 -5.30 13.08
N ALA A 39 -1.52 -6.17 12.27
CA ALA A 39 -0.37 -5.81 11.44
C ALA A 39 -0.75 -4.99 10.20
N THR A 40 -1.95 -5.12 9.61
CA THR A 40 -2.33 -4.33 8.43
C THR A 40 -2.63 -2.88 8.80
N ALA A 41 -3.48 -2.65 9.81
CA ALA A 41 -3.77 -1.29 10.30
C ALA A 41 -2.52 -0.59 10.85
N PHE A 42 -1.63 -1.33 11.54
CA PHE A 42 -0.35 -0.77 12.02
C PHE A 42 0.65 -0.56 10.88
N ALA A 43 0.70 -1.42 9.87
CA ALA A 43 1.51 -1.19 8.67
C ALA A 43 1.03 0.02 7.86
N GLY A 44 -0.29 0.22 7.74
CA GLY A 44 -0.86 1.42 7.14
C GLY A 44 -0.50 2.68 7.92
N LEU A 45 -0.65 2.66 9.25
CA LEU A 45 -0.28 3.79 10.12
C LEU A 45 1.24 4.09 10.10
N VAL A 46 2.09 3.07 9.98
CA VAL A 46 3.56 3.24 9.88
C VAL A 46 4.02 3.60 8.46
N ALA A 47 3.35 3.13 7.41
CA ALA A 47 3.55 3.58 6.02
C ALA A 47 3.24 5.07 5.91
N TYR A 48 2.12 5.47 6.49
CA TYR A 48 1.72 6.86 6.67
C TYR A 48 2.75 7.65 7.51
N GLU A 49 3.15 7.19 8.70
CA GLU A 49 4.06 7.94 9.60
C GLU A 49 5.50 8.07 9.06
N VAL A 50 5.86 7.29 8.03
CA VAL A 50 7.09 7.46 7.24
C VAL A 50 6.84 8.31 5.98
N GLY A 51 5.78 8.02 5.21
CA GLY A 51 5.43 8.76 4.00
C GLY A 51 5.12 10.24 4.26
N THR A 52 4.50 10.58 5.39
CA THR A 52 4.28 11.98 5.82
C THR A 52 5.51 12.65 6.42
N ARG A 53 6.69 11.99 6.42
CA ARG A 53 7.99 12.66 6.68
C ARG A 53 8.70 13.04 5.38
N LEU A 54 8.45 12.28 4.30
CA LEU A 54 8.97 12.56 2.97
C LEU A 54 8.14 13.60 2.20
N TYR A 55 6.88 13.79 2.60
CA TYR A 55 6.02 14.86 2.11
C TYR A 55 5.97 15.98 3.15
N GLU A 56 6.62 17.12 2.87
CA GLU A 56 6.54 18.31 3.74
C GLU A 56 5.07 18.68 3.99
N GLU A 57 4.65 18.72 5.26
CA GLU A 57 3.33 19.20 5.61
C GLU A 57 3.25 20.69 5.29
N ARG A 58 2.56 21.05 4.18
CA ARG A 58 2.08 22.42 3.97
C ARG A 58 1.05 22.73 5.06
N GLU A 59 1.53 23.36 6.13
CA GLU A 59 0.77 23.75 7.32
C GLU A 59 -0.38 24.75 7.02
N ASP A 60 -0.47 25.26 5.79
CA ASP A 60 -1.48 26.20 5.30
C ASP A 60 -2.94 25.75 5.49
N LEU A 61 -3.20 24.43 5.66
CA LEU A 61 -4.54 23.84 5.86
C LEU A 61 -5.13 24.08 7.27
N SER A 62 -4.96 25.30 7.80
CA SER A 62 -5.48 25.76 9.09
C SER A 62 -7.02 25.73 9.16
N GLY A 63 -7.56 24.56 9.52
CA GLY A 63 -9.00 24.31 9.65
C GLY A 63 -9.53 23.10 8.87
N ALA A 64 -8.72 22.44 8.02
CA ALA A 64 -9.15 21.22 7.33
C ALA A 64 -9.53 20.10 8.31
N VAL A 65 -10.43 19.19 7.92
CA VAL A 65 -10.85 18.08 8.77
C VAL A 65 -9.64 17.21 9.10
N SER A 66 -9.33 17.09 10.39
CA SER A 66 -8.20 16.30 10.91
C SER A 66 -8.56 14.82 10.98
N LEU A 67 -7.56 13.93 11.20
CA LEU A 67 -7.84 12.50 11.41
C LEU A 67 -8.69 12.27 12.67
N GLU A 68 -8.42 12.99 13.76
CA GLU A 68 -9.18 12.87 15.01
C GLU A 68 -10.64 13.33 14.85
N GLU A 69 -10.85 14.43 14.13
CA GLU A 69 -12.19 14.92 13.80
C GLU A 69 -12.91 13.97 12.84
N TRP A 70 -12.21 13.42 11.85
CA TRP A 70 -12.76 12.41 10.95
C TRP A 70 -13.22 11.16 11.71
N MET A 71 -12.39 10.64 12.63
CA MET A 71 -12.74 9.48 13.45
C MET A 71 -13.95 9.76 14.36
N GLN A 72 -14.14 10.99 14.83
CA GLN A 72 -15.35 11.40 15.57
C GLN A 72 -16.60 11.44 14.68
N LEU A 73 -16.48 11.96 13.46
CA LEU A 73 -17.58 11.98 12.47
C LEU A 73 -17.95 10.58 11.99
N GLU A 74 -16.96 9.72 11.78
CA GLU A 74 -17.15 8.29 11.47
C GLU A 74 -17.88 7.58 12.61
N ALA A 75 -17.42 7.72 13.86
CA ALA A 75 -18.04 7.10 15.02
C ALA A 75 -19.46 7.60 15.33
N GLN A 76 -19.84 8.78 14.83
CA GLN A 76 -21.21 9.31 14.92
C GLN A 76 -22.14 8.74 13.83
N GLY A 77 -21.61 8.29 12.69
CA GLY A 77 -22.39 7.78 11.56
C GLY A 77 -23.23 8.82 10.81
N ASP A 78 -23.23 10.11 11.17
CA ASP A 78 -23.95 11.14 10.41
C ASP A 78 -23.23 11.50 9.11
N VAL A 79 -23.57 10.75 8.06
CA VAL A 79 -23.21 11.01 6.65
C VAL A 79 -23.39 12.47 6.26
N ARG A 80 -24.46 13.14 6.70
CA ARG A 80 -24.69 14.55 6.35
C ARG A 80 -23.73 15.47 7.10
N ALA A 81 -23.38 15.20 8.36
CA ALA A 81 -22.36 15.96 9.07
C ALA A 81 -20.98 15.77 8.43
N ALA A 82 -20.59 14.53 8.16
CA ALA A 82 -19.31 14.19 7.52
C ALA A 82 -19.15 14.90 6.15
N LEU A 83 -20.15 14.78 5.26
CA LEU A 83 -20.13 15.44 3.96
C LEU A 83 -20.10 16.97 4.06
N ARG A 84 -20.83 17.58 5.01
CA ARG A 84 -20.77 19.04 5.23
C ARG A 84 -19.41 19.50 5.76
N ALA A 85 -18.79 18.74 6.66
CA ALA A 85 -17.47 19.07 7.18
C ALA A 85 -16.40 19.03 6.09
N VAL A 86 -16.38 17.97 5.28
CA VAL A 86 -15.46 17.81 4.14
C VAL A 86 -15.72 18.87 3.07
N ALA A 87 -16.96 19.13 2.69
CA ALA A 87 -17.28 20.12 1.66
C ALA A 87 -16.94 21.57 2.08
N ALA A 88 -17.00 21.89 3.37
CA ALA A 88 -16.73 23.23 3.87
C ALA A 88 -15.24 23.53 4.11
N ARG A 89 -14.42 22.51 4.43
CA ARG A 89 -13.03 22.69 4.91
C ARG A 89 -12.00 21.79 4.24
N GLY A 90 -12.42 20.83 3.43
CA GLY A 90 -11.55 19.79 2.89
C GLY A 90 -11.03 18.81 3.94
N LEU A 91 -10.19 17.88 3.49
CA LEU A 91 -9.52 16.88 4.32
C LEU A 91 -8.03 17.20 4.41
N ALA A 92 -7.48 17.23 5.64
CA ALA A 92 -6.04 17.13 5.84
C ALA A 92 -5.54 15.83 5.19
N GLN A 93 -4.30 15.81 4.66
CA GLN A 93 -3.72 14.60 4.04
C GLN A 93 -3.87 13.38 4.98
N LYS A 94 -3.65 13.63 6.27
CA LYS A 94 -3.77 12.70 7.39
C LYS A 94 -5.14 12.03 7.55
N ALA A 95 -6.23 12.59 7.03
CA ALA A 95 -7.57 11.98 7.08
C ALA A 95 -7.96 11.22 5.79
N ARG A 96 -7.24 11.39 4.68
CA ARG A 96 -7.70 10.95 3.34
C ARG A 96 -7.80 9.43 3.21
N PHE A 97 -6.87 8.67 3.79
CA PHE A 97 -6.84 7.21 3.67
C PHE A 97 -8.12 6.50 4.17
N GLN A 98 -8.78 7.06 5.20
CA GLN A 98 -10.09 6.61 5.68
C GLN A 98 -11.22 7.30 4.92
N ALA A 99 -11.17 8.64 4.84
CA ALA A 99 -12.30 9.42 4.35
C ALA A 99 -12.60 9.20 2.86
N TRP A 100 -11.59 8.98 2.00
CA TRP A 100 -11.82 8.75 0.57
C TRP A 100 -12.55 7.44 0.31
N ARG A 101 -12.24 6.38 1.07
CA ARG A 101 -12.93 5.09 0.97
C ARG A 101 -14.43 5.23 1.29
N PHE A 102 -14.79 6.12 2.22
CA PHE A 102 -16.19 6.48 2.45
C PHE A 102 -16.79 7.34 1.33
N LEU A 103 -16.12 8.42 0.93
CA LEU A 103 -16.62 9.37 -0.07
C LEU A 103 -16.87 8.73 -1.45
N LEU A 104 -16.20 7.61 -1.73
CA LEU A 104 -16.31 6.83 -2.97
C LEU A 104 -17.15 5.55 -2.81
N GLY A 105 -17.82 5.36 -1.67
CA GLY A 105 -18.70 4.20 -1.43
C GLY A 105 -18.00 2.85 -1.23
N VAL A 106 -16.66 2.83 -1.15
CA VAL A 106 -15.84 1.62 -0.92
C VAL A 106 -15.95 1.12 0.53
N ALA A 107 -16.29 1.99 1.49
CA ALA A 107 -16.54 1.63 2.88
C ALA A 107 -17.72 2.45 3.46
N PRO A 108 -18.69 1.83 4.15
CA PRO A 108 -19.79 2.56 4.80
C PRO A 108 -19.31 3.33 6.06
N LEU A 109 -19.99 4.43 6.37
CA LEU A 109 -19.70 5.25 7.56
C LEU A 109 -20.25 4.59 8.83
N GLY A 110 -19.50 4.65 9.93
CA GLY A 110 -19.97 4.24 11.25
C GLY A 110 -20.08 2.73 11.47
N GLU A 111 -19.63 1.89 10.54
CA GLU A 111 -19.55 0.45 10.77
C GLU A 111 -18.49 0.09 11.83
N ALA A 112 -18.81 -0.96 12.59
CA ALA A 112 -17.94 -1.53 13.59
C ALA A 112 -16.58 -1.91 12.97
N ARG A 113 -15.50 -1.66 13.73
CA ARG A 113 -14.12 -1.90 13.30
C ARG A 113 -13.90 -3.30 12.71
N GLU A 114 -14.51 -4.32 13.31
CA GLU A 114 -14.42 -5.72 12.86
C GLU A 114 -14.96 -5.93 11.44
N VAL A 115 -16.02 -5.22 11.04
CA VAL A 115 -16.59 -5.31 9.68
C VAL A 115 -15.68 -4.63 8.67
N ARG A 116 -15.09 -3.48 9.03
CA ARG A 116 -14.08 -2.80 8.20
C ARG A 116 -12.81 -3.63 8.02
N GLU A 117 -12.34 -4.31 9.06
CA GLU A 117 -11.20 -5.22 8.98
C GLU A 117 -11.47 -6.43 8.07
N VAL A 118 -12.71 -6.94 8.05
CA VAL A 118 -13.15 -7.97 7.07
C VAL A 118 -13.21 -7.40 5.64
N ALA A 119 -13.73 -6.20 5.45
CA ALA A 119 -13.77 -5.54 4.15
C ALA A 119 -12.36 -5.29 3.58
N GLU A 120 -11.41 -4.85 4.41
CA GLU A 120 -9.99 -4.69 4.03
C GLU A 120 -9.36 -6.01 3.57
N ALA A 121 -9.62 -7.10 4.30
CA ALA A 121 -9.17 -8.43 3.90
C ALA A 121 -9.78 -8.88 2.57
N GLN A 122 -11.03 -8.51 2.28
CA GLN A 122 -11.69 -8.78 1.00
C GLN A 122 -11.07 -7.97 -0.16
N LEU A 123 -10.83 -6.67 0.02
CA LEU A 123 -10.16 -5.83 -0.99
C LEU A 123 -8.74 -6.36 -1.33
N MET A 124 -7.98 -6.76 -0.30
CA MET A 124 -6.65 -7.34 -0.51
C MET A 124 -6.71 -8.71 -1.22
N ALA A 125 -7.69 -9.55 -0.90
CA ALA A 125 -7.90 -10.82 -1.59
C ALA A 125 -8.26 -10.61 -3.08
N ASP A 126 -9.16 -9.66 -3.37
CA ASP A 126 -9.56 -9.30 -4.74
C ASP A 126 -8.38 -8.76 -5.57
N LEU A 127 -7.56 -7.87 -5.01
CA LEU A 127 -6.34 -7.37 -5.65
C LEU A 127 -5.41 -8.52 -6.07
N LEU A 128 -5.17 -9.48 -5.18
CA LEU A 128 -4.30 -10.62 -5.42
C LEU A 128 -4.88 -11.60 -6.46
N VAL A 129 -6.20 -11.85 -6.43
CA VAL A 129 -6.89 -12.65 -7.44
C VAL A 129 -6.82 -11.98 -8.81
N THR A 130 -7.15 -10.69 -8.89
CA THR A 130 -7.15 -9.92 -10.14
C THR A 130 -5.75 -9.91 -10.78
N ARG A 131 -4.69 -9.69 -9.98
CA ARG A 131 -3.30 -9.77 -10.46
C ARG A 131 -2.92 -11.18 -10.95
N GLN A 132 -3.40 -12.24 -10.29
CA GLN A 132 -3.16 -13.62 -10.75
C GLN A 132 -3.90 -13.93 -12.06
N VAL A 133 -5.07 -13.33 -12.30
CA VAL A 133 -5.79 -13.43 -13.58
C VAL A 133 -5.01 -12.67 -14.68
N GLN A 134 -4.61 -11.42 -14.43
CA GLN A 134 -3.89 -10.64 -15.43
C GLN A 134 -2.53 -11.27 -15.80
N ALA A 135 -1.81 -11.86 -14.84
CA ALA A 135 -0.56 -12.59 -15.09
C ALA A 135 -0.72 -13.87 -15.94
N ARG A 136 -1.95 -14.27 -16.29
CA ARG A 136 -2.28 -15.41 -17.17
C ARG A 136 -2.97 -15.00 -18.48
N SER A 137 -3.12 -13.70 -18.72
CA SER A 137 -3.91 -13.14 -19.83
C SER A 137 -3.13 -13.09 -21.16
N SER A 138 -3.75 -12.53 -22.21
CA SER A 138 -3.36 -12.71 -23.61
C SER A 138 -2.42 -11.62 -24.16
N GLU A 139 -2.12 -11.70 -25.46
CA GLU A 139 -1.32 -10.69 -26.18
C GLU A 139 -1.92 -9.27 -26.12
N ALA A 140 -3.25 -9.14 -25.95
CA ALA A 140 -3.90 -7.85 -25.75
C ALA A 140 -3.44 -7.17 -24.45
N ALA A 141 -3.50 -7.89 -23.32
CA ALA A 141 -2.98 -7.43 -22.04
C ALA A 141 -1.45 -7.23 -22.06
N ALA A 142 -0.71 -8.01 -22.85
CA ALA A 142 0.70 -7.77 -23.10
C ALA A 142 0.96 -6.51 -23.94
N SER A 143 -0.03 -5.96 -24.65
CA SER A 143 0.05 -4.65 -25.30
C SER A 143 -0.30 -3.51 -24.32
N GLU A 144 -1.37 -3.67 -23.54
CA GLU A 144 -1.78 -2.72 -22.49
C GLU A 144 -0.69 -2.52 -21.45
N ALA A 145 -0.10 -3.62 -20.92
CA ALA A 145 0.99 -3.56 -19.94
C ALA A 145 2.21 -2.76 -20.44
N ARG A 146 2.48 -2.75 -21.76
CA ARG A 146 3.55 -1.94 -22.36
C ARG A 146 3.19 -0.45 -22.42
N ILE A 147 1.91 -0.09 -22.57
CA ILE A 147 1.45 1.31 -22.50
C ILE A 147 1.43 1.76 -21.04
N ILE A 148 0.92 0.93 -20.13
CA ILE A 148 0.89 1.16 -18.68
C ILE A 148 2.30 1.46 -18.14
N ALA A 149 3.31 0.62 -18.43
CA ALA A 149 4.68 0.84 -17.97
C ALA A 149 5.32 2.11 -18.58
N LEU A 150 5.03 2.39 -19.86
CA LEU A 150 5.52 3.59 -20.53
C LEU A 150 4.92 4.86 -19.95
N ASP A 151 3.65 4.86 -19.56
CA ASP A 151 3.01 6.03 -18.96
C ASP A 151 3.27 6.13 -17.45
N ALA A 152 3.43 5.01 -16.72
CA ALA A 152 3.86 5.00 -15.32
C ALA A 152 5.23 5.70 -15.14
N THR A 153 6.21 5.36 -15.98
CA THR A 153 7.53 6.01 -16.02
C THR A 153 7.51 7.46 -16.55
N ARG A 154 6.39 7.90 -17.13
CA ARG A 154 6.15 9.30 -17.54
C ARG A 154 5.35 10.11 -16.51
N THR A 155 4.58 9.47 -15.65
CA THR A 155 3.74 10.13 -14.63
C THR A 155 4.63 10.89 -13.65
N ARG A 156 4.65 12.21 -13.83
CA ARG A 156 5.45 13.17 -13.07
C ARG A 156 4.58 13.80 -11.99
N ASP A 157 4.80 13.40 -10.76
CA ASP A 157 4.22 14.05 -9.59
C ASP A 157 5.26 14.19 -8.48
N GLY A 158 5.19 15.29 -7.73
CA GLY A 158 5.92 15.45 -6.47
C GLY A 158 5.37 14.54 -5.36
N THR A 159 4.16 13.99 -5.52
CA THR A 159 3.59 13.01 -4.56
C THR A 159 4.23 11.62 -4.61
N ARG A 160 5.14 11.33 -5.56
CA ARG A 160 5.77 9.99 -5.73
C ARG A 160 6.22 9.33 -4.43
N ALA A 161 6.91 10.07 -3.55
CA ALA A 161 7.38 9.54 -2.27
C ALA A 161 6.25 9.21 -1.28
N ALA A 162 5.10 9.89 -1.38
CA ALA A 162 3.91 9.64 -0.56
C ALA A 162 3.07 8.45 -1.07
N ALA A 163 3.33 7.91 -2.27
CA ALA A 163 2.64 6.75 -2.82
C ALA A 163 3.33 5.40 -2.48
N LEU A 164 4.57 5.42 -2.00
CA LEU A 164 5.37 4.23 -1.71
C LEU A 164 4.99 3.57 -0.37
N ASN A 165 5.25 2.26 -0.23
CA ASN A 165 5.19 1.59 1.07
C ASN A 165 6.46 1.84 1.92
N VAL A 166 6.41 1.53 3.22
CA VAL A 166 7.54 1.73 4.19
C VAL A 166 8.88 1.24 3.65
N SER A 167 8.90 0.04 3.05
CA SER A 167 10.11 -0.62 2.58
C SER A 167 10.66 0.00 1.30
N GLU A 168 9.81 0.34 0.34
CA GLU A 168 10.19 1.04 -0.89
C GLU A 168 10.72 2.45 -0.56
N ALA A 169 9.99 3.21 0.27
CA ALA A 169 10.40 4.53 0.73
C ALA A 169 11.76 4.50 1.44
N ARG A 170 11.93 3.66 2.48
CA ARG A 170 13.19 3.56 3.23
C ARG A 170 14.36 3.05 2.39
N TYR A 171 14.14 2.14 1.45
CA TYR A 171 15.22 1.69 0.56
C TYR A 171 15.76 2.86 -0.27
N ALA A 172 14.88 3.73 -0.75
CA ALA A 172 15.26 4.92 -1.51
C ALA A 172 15.58 6.17 -0.65
N GLU A 173 15.44 6.11 0.67
CA GLU A 173 16.09 7.02 1.63
C GLU A 173 17.55 6.59 1.91
N MET A 174 17.86 5.29 1.83
CA MET A 174 19.20 4.75 2.09
C MET A 174 20.19 4.92 0.93
N VAL A 175 19.75 5.53 -0.18
CA VAL A 175 20.57 5.81 -1.37
C VAL A 175 20.57 7.31 -1.61
N ASP A 176 21.74 7.94 -1.51
CA ASP A 176 21.91 9.37 -1.69
C ASP A 176 21.88 9.79 -3.18
N GLY A 177 21.43 11.02 -3.44
CA GLY A 177 21.52 11.66 -4.77
C GLY A 177 20.63 11.02 -5.85
N ASP A 178 21.11 11.09 -7.09
CA ASP A 178 20.34 10.73 -8.30
C ASP A 178 19.95 9.25 -8.35
N GLU A 179 20.77 8.36 -7.77
CA GLU A 179 20.46 6.92 -7.65
C GLU A 179 19.25 6.69 -6.74
N GLY A 180 19.11 7.46 -5.66
CA GLY A 180 17.96 7.40 -4.75
C GLY A 180 16.67 7.90 -5.40
N GLU A 181 16.73 8.98 -6.16
CA GLU A 181 15.56 9.47 -6.91
C GLU A 181 15.15 8.50 -8.04
N THR A 182 16.13 7.86 -8.69
CA THR A 182 15.88 6.78 -9.65
C THR A 182 15.16 5.61 -8.97
N ALA A 183 15.60 5.18 -7.79
CA ALA A 183 14.95 4.11 -7.02
C ALA A 183 13.52 4.47 -6.58
N ARG A 184 13.24 5.72 -6.19
CA ARG A 184 11.85 6.20 -5.91
C ARG A 184 10.99 6.12 -7.16
N HIS A 185 11.53 6.53 -8.30
CA HIS A 185 10.81 6.56 -9.57
C HIS A 185 10.50 5.15 -10.10
N GLU A 186 11.44 4.21 -10.00
CA GLU A 186 11.23 2.80 -10.35
C GLU A 186 10.20 2.13 -9.43
N ALA A 187 10.32 2.32 -8.11
CA ALA A 187 9.36 1.77 -7.15
C ALA A 187 7.94 2.32 -7.38
N PHE A 188 7.81 3.63 -7.59
CA PHE A 188 6.54 4.28 -7.90
C PHE A 188 5.92 3.78 -9.21
N SER A 189 6.72 3.69 -10.27
CA SER A 189 6.27 3.15 -11.56
C SER A 189 5.77 1.71 -11.39
N GLY A 190 6.49 0.89 -10.61
CA GLY A 190 6.08 -0.46 -10.25
C GLY A 190 4.76 -0.52 -9.47
N VAL A 191 4.49 0.39 -8.53
CA VAL A 191 3.18 0.47 -7.84
C VAL A 191 2.06 0.78 -8.85
N VAL A 192 2.26 1.81 -9.69
CA VAL A 192 1.31 2.25 -10.73
C VAL A 192 1.02 1.12 -11.72
N GLU A 193 2.06 0.43 -12.22
CA GLU A 193 1.94 -0.75 -13.09
C GLU A 193 1.14 -1.88 -12.42
N ARG A 194 1.48 -2.24 -11.17
CA ARG A 194 0.82 -3.33 -10.42
C ARG A 194 -0.67 -3.06 -10.16
N VAL A 195 -1.09 -1.80 -10.08
CA VAL A 195 -2.49 -1.42 -9.81
C VAL A 195 -3.28 -1.22 -11.12
N LEU A 196 -2.74 -0.53 -12.12
CA LEU A 196 -3.41 -0.38 -13.43
C LEU A 196 -3.55 -1.69 -14.18
N SER A 197 -2.56 -2.58 -14.10
CA SER A 197 -2.67 -3.93 -14.68
C SER A 197 -3.78 -4.75 -14.00
N ALA A 198 -4.04 -4.51 -12.71
CA ALA A 198 -5.17 -5.11 -12.02
C ALA A 198 -6.49 -4.46 -12.46
N TYR A 199 -6.56 -3.14 -12.65
CA TYR A 199 -7.75 -2.48 -13.20
C TYR A 199 -8.14 -3.09 -14.56
N ALA A 200 -7.24 -3.06 -15.54
CA ALA A 200 -7.50 -3.53 -16.91
C ALA A 200 -7.85 -5.03 -16.96
N GLY A 201 -7.27 -5.84 -16.06
CA GLY A 201 -7.62 -7.26 -15.92
C GLY A 201 -8.99 -7.53 -15.27
N SER A 202 -9.61 -6.52 -14.64
CA SER A 202 -10.97 -6.61 -14.06
C SER A 202 -12.05 -5.94 -14.90
N ASP A 203 -11.70 -4.90 -15.65
CA ASP A 203 -12.55 -4.22 -16.62
C ASP A 203 -11.86 -4.27 -17.99
N ALA A 204 -12.10 -5.37 -18.70
CA ALA A 204 -11.55 -5.62 -20.03
C ALA A 204 -12.38 -4.98 -21.17
N GLU A 205 -13.43 -4.21 -20.85
CA GLU A 205 -14.17 -3.39 -21.82
C GLU A 205 -13.57 -1.99 -21.90
N THR A 206 -13.21 -1.38 -20.76
CA THR A 206 -12.42 -0.14 -20.71
C THR A 206 -10.92 -0.39 -20.93
N GLY A 207 -10.38 -1.51 -20.42
CA GLY A 207 -8.96 -1.86 -20.51
C GLY A 207 -8.06 -0.80 -19.84
N TYR A 208 -7.03 -0.36 -20.55
CA TYR A 208 -6.23 0.82 -20.18
C TYR A 208 -6.25 1.93 -21.24
N CYS A 209 -6.63 3.14 -20.82
CA CYS A 209 -6.48 4.37 -21.58
C CYS A 209 -5.33 5.24 -21.04
N GLN A 210 -4.58 5.89 -21.96
CA GLN A 210 -3.52 6.84 -21.61
C GLN A 210 -4.04 7.94 -20.66
N GLY A 211 -3.26 8.24 -19.61
CA GLY A 211 -3.60 9.22 -18.57
C GLY A 211 -4.31 8.64 -17.35
N MET A 212 -4.74 7.37 -17.37
CA MET A 212 -5.27 6.70 -16.17
C MET A 212 -4.22 6.55 -15.06
N SER A 213 -2.92 6.62 -15.35
CA SER A 213 -1.85 6.70 -14.35
C SER A 213 -1.86 8.02 -13.57
N ASP A 214 -2.10 9.14 -14.25
CA ASP A 214 -2.23 10.46 -13.61
C ASP A 214 -3.52 10.53 -12.76
N LEU A 215 -4.60 9.88 -13.21
CA LEU A 215 -5.84 9.71 -12.42
C LEU A 215 -5.67 8.78 -11.21
N LEU A 216 -4.84 7.74 -11.30
CA LEU A 216 -4.57 6.81 -10.19
C LEU A 216 -3.70 7.45 -9.10
N THR A 217 -2.73 8.28 -9.47
CA THR A 217 -1.68 8.78 -8.57
C THR A 217 -2.20 9.44 -7.28
N PRO A 218 -3.24 10.30 -7.32
CA PRO A 218 -3.86 10.85 -6.10
C PRO A 218 -4.36 9.81 -5.10
N PHE A 219 -4.84 8.64 -5.56
CA PHE A 219 -5.29 7.57 -4.67
C PHE A 219 -4.13 6.89 -3.96
N LEU A 220 -3.03 6.63 -4.68
CA LEU A 220 -1.82 6.06 -4.10
C LEU A 220 -1.21 7.00 -3.05
N ALA A 221 -1.14 8.29 -3.35
CA ALA A 221 -0.68 9.31 -2.40
C ALA A 221 -1.62 9.49 -1.19
N ALA A 222 -2.93 9.26 -1.36
CA ALA A 222 -3.92 9.29 -0.28
C ALA A 222 -3.93 8.01 0.57
N MET A 223 -3.44 6.88 0.06
CA MET A 223 -3.43 5.56 0.70
C MET A 223 -2.04 4.89 0.56
N PRO A 224 -0.99 5.41 1.24
CA PRO A 224 0.40 5.01 1.02
C PRO A 224 0.63 3.52 1.30
N GLY A 225 1.04 2.76 0.29
CA GLY A 225 1.27 1.32 0.39
C GLY A 225 0.01 0.44 0.50
N ASP A 226 -1.21 1.01 0.54
CA ASP A 226 -2.47 0.25 0.45
C ASP A 226 -2.98 0.24 -0.99
N GLU A 227 -2.29 -0.55 -1.82
CA GLU A 227 -2.62 -0.78 -3.22
C GLU A 227 -4.05 -1.34 -3.43
N ALA A 228 -4.66 -1.96 -2.41
CA ALA A 228 -5.98 -2.58 -2.49
C ALA A 228 -7.09 -1.54 -2.30
N SER A 229 -7.01 -0.72 -1.25
CA SER A 229 -7.93 0.42 -1.09
C SER A 229 -7.76 1.44 -2.23
N ALA A 230 -6.55 1.67 -2.71
CA ALA A 230 -6.31 2.54 -3.86
C ALA A 230 -6.96 2.00 -5.14
N LEU A 231 -6.82 0.70 -5.46
CA LEU A 231 -7.51 0.09 -6.59
C LEU A 231 -9.04 0.17 -6.46
N ALA A 232 -9.58 -0.11 -5.26
CA ALA A 232 -11.01 -0.06 -5.01
C ALA A 232 -11.59 1.35 -5.17
N CYS A 233 -10.90 2.37 -4.65
CA CYS A 233 -11.27 3.77 -4.80
C CYS A 233 -11.16 4.25 -6.25
N PHE A 234 -10.11 3.82 -6.97
CA PHE A 234 -9.94 4.13 -8.38
C PHE A 234 -11.05 3.49 -9.23
N ARG A 235 -11.37 2.21 -9.03
CA ARG A 235 -12.53 1.55 -9.68
C ARG A 235 -13.83 2.30 -9.40
N ALA A 236 -14.11 2.64 -8.15
CA ALA A 236 -15.33 3.34 -7.76
C ALA A 236 -15.45 4.77 -8.34
N MET A 237 -14.33 5.40 -8.72
CA MET A 237 -14.30 6.65 -9.46
C MET A 237 -14.51 6.44 -10.98
N MET A 238 -13.98 5.34 -11.54
CA MET A 238 -14.12 5.01 -12.96
C MET A 238 -15.53 4.52 -13.33
N THR A 239 -16.24 3.87 -12.40
CA THR A 239 -17.67 3.55 -12.54
C THR A 239 -18.53 4.77 -12.21
N GLU A 240 -19.60 5.03 -12.97
CA GLU A 240 -20.63 5.96 -12.52
C GLU A 240 -21.26 5.47 -11.20
N PRO A 241 -21.52 6.36 -10.22
CA PRO A 241 -22.24 5.99 -9.02
C PRO A 241 -23.69 5.60 -9.37
N PRO A 242 -24.28 4.58 -8.74
CA PRO A 242 -25.69 4.24 -8.94
C PRO A 242 -26.59 5.41 -8.47
N LEU A 243 -27.41 5.91 -9.40
CA LEU A 243 -28.38 7.00 -9.21
C LEU A 243 -29.66 6.52 -8.50
#